data_AF-A0A2K5BZ39-F1
#
_entry.id   AF-A0A2K5BZ39-F1
#
_cell.length_a   1.000
_cell.length_b   1.000
_cell.length_c   1.000
_cell.angle_alpha   90.00
_cell.angle_beta   90.00
_cell.angle_gamma   90.00
#
_symmetry.space_group_name_H-M   'P 1'
#
loop_
_entity.id
_entity.type
_entity.pdbx_description
1 polymer ?
#
loop_
_entity_poly.entity_id
_entity_poly.type
_entity_poly.pdbx_seq_one_letter_code
_entity_poly.pdbx_strand_id
1 'polypeptide(L)'
;MSRIEKMSILGVRSFGIEDKDKQIITFFSPLTILVGPNGAGKTTIIECLKYICTGDFPPGTKGNTFVHDPKVAQETDVRAQIRLQFRDVNGELIAVQRSMLCTQKSKKTEFKTLEGVITRTKHGEKVSLSSKCAEIDREMISSLGVSKAVLNNVIFCHQEDSNWPLSEAKALKQKFDEIFSATRYIKALETLRQVRQTQGQKVKEYQMELKYLKQNKEKACEIRDQITSKEAQLTSSKEIVKSYENELDPLKNRLKEIEHNLSKIMRLDNEIKALESRKKQMEKDNSELEQKMEKVFQGTDEQLNDLYDNHQRTVREKERKLVDCQRELEKLNKESRLLNQEKSELLVEQGRLQLQADRHQEHIRARDSFIQSLAAQLELDGFQRGPFSERQIKNFHKLVKERQERETETANQLMNDFAEKETLKQKQIDEIRDKKTGLGRIIELKSEILSKKQNELKNVKYELQQLEGSSDRILELDQELIKAERELSKAEKNSNVETLKMEVINLQNEKADLDRTLRKLDQEMEQLNHHTTTRTQMEMLTKDKQGTSFS
;
A
#
# COMPACT_ATOMS: atom_id res chain seq x y z
N MET A 1 35.79 34.91 -1.01
CA MET A 1 36.27 33.77 -1.83
C MET A 1 36.68 32.68 -0.86
N SER A 2 36.16 31.48 -1.02
CA SER A 2 36.51 30.34 -0.16
C SER A 2 37.99 29.98 -0.36
N ARG A 3 38.67 29.55 0.71
CA ARG A 3 40.08 29.14 0.65
C ARG A 3 40.41 28.10 1.71
N ILE A 4 41.22 27.12 1.35
CA ILE A 4 41.79 26.15 2.32
C ILE A 4 42.94 26.82 3.07
N GLU A 5 43.05 26.56 4.38
CA GLU A 5 44.09 27.18 5.22
C GLU A 5 45.01 26.13 5.82
N LYS A 6 44.46 25.06 6.40
CA LYS A 6 45.25 24.06 7.12
C LYS A 6 44.63 22.68 7.03
N MET A 7 45.42 21.65 6.80
CA MET A 7 44.96 20.26 6.86
C MET A 7 45.85 19.45 7.80
N SER A 8 45.25 18.56 8.59
CA SER A 8 46.00 17.52 9.31
C SER A 8 45.62 16.14 8.80
N ILE A 9 46.62 15.28 8.61
CA ILE A 9 46.46 13.89 8.17
C ILE A 9 47.08 12.97 9.22
N LEU A 10 46.35 11.91 9.57
CA LEU A 10 46.80 10.84 10.46
C LEU A 10 46.27 9.49 9.94
N GLY A 11 47.10 8.46 9.92
CA GLY A 11 46.71 7.08 9.61
C GLY A 11 46.24 6.85 8.18
N VAL A 12 46.65 7.66 7.21
CA VAL A 12 46.29 7.53 5.78
C VAL A 12 47.52 7.08 4.99
N ARG A 13 47.46 5.95 4.28
CA ARG A 13 48.58 5.36 3.51
C ARG A 13 49.92 5.44 4.27
N SER A 14 50.89 6.21 3.79
CA SER A 14 52.23 6.34 4.39
C SER A 14 52.29 7.25 5.62
N PHE A 15 51.21 7.97 5.95
CA PHE A 15 51.13 8.76 7.17
C PHE A 15 50.92 7.83 8.37
N GLY A 16 51.77 7.97 9.39
CA GLY A 16 51.76 7.14 10.59
C GLY A 16 50.46 7.25 11.39
N ILE A 17 50.29 6.35 12.35
CA ILE A 17 49.04 6.14 13.07
C ILE A 17 49.04 6.74 14.47
N GLU A 18 50.22 7.06 15.01
CA GLU A 18 50.36 7.64 16.35
C GLU A 18 50.19 9.17 16.31
N ASP A 19 49.77 9.78 17.42
CA ASP A 19 49.56 11.23 17.48
C ASP A 19 50.85 12.03 17.19
N LYS A 20 52.02 11.47 17.52
CA LYS A 20 53.33 12.05 17.16
C LYS A 20 53.58 12.11 15.64
N ASP A 21 52.94 11.23 14.88
CA ASP A 21 53.08 11.13 13.42
C ASP A 21 52.12 12.04 12.66
N LYS A 22 51.21 12.72 13.38
CA LYS A 22 50.21 13.60 12.80
C LYS A 22 50.88 14.72 12.00
N GLN A 23 50.69 14.68 10.69
CA GLN A 23 51.25 15.69 9.79
C GLN A 23 50.27 16.86 9.63
N ILE A 24 50.80 18.07 9.69
CA ILE A 24 50.05 19.32 9.56
C ILE A 24 50.60 20.10 8.38
N ILE A 25 49.73 20.42 7.43
CA ILE A 25 50.04 21.14 6.20
C ILE A 25 49.30 22.47 6.24
N THR A 26 50.03 23.56 6.02
CA THR A 26 49.46 24.90 5.89
C THR A 26 49.47 25.30 4.42
N PHE A 27 48.33 25.76 3.91
CA PHE A 27 48.17 26.18 2.52
C PHE A 27 48.30 27.70 2.44
N PHE A 28 49.15 28.14 1.52
CA PHE A 28 49.46 29.54 1.28
C PHE A 28 48.81 30.03 -0.03
N SER A 29 48.45 31.30 -0.04
CA SER A 29 47.94 32.00 -1.22
C SER A 29 49.03 32.92 -1.76
N PRO A 30 49.26 32.99 -3.09
CA PRO A 30 48.51 32.31 -4.14
C PRO A 30 49.02 30.89 -4.46
N LEU A 31 50.20 30.49 -3.98
CA LEU A 31 50.87 29.26 -4.37
C LEU A 31 51.38 28.47 -3.16
N THR A 32 51.13 27.16 -3.16
CA THR A 32 51.73 26.20 -2.22
C THR A 32 52.50 25.16 -3.01
N ILE A 33 53.80 24.99 -2.71
CA ILE A 33 54.68 24.04 -3.39
C ILE A 33 54.90 22.82 -2.49
N LEU A 34 54.55 21.62 -2.98
CA LEU A 34 54.79 20.35 -2.29
C LEU A 34 55.89 19.57 -3.01
N VAL A 35 57.08 19.51 -2.41
CA VAL A 35 58.25 18.79 -2.94
C VAL A 35 58.66 17.64 -2.04
N GLY A 36 59.27 16.62 -2.62
CA GLY A 36 59.75 15.43 -1.90
C GLY A 36 60.02 14.27 -2.85
N PRO A 37 60.69 13.20 -2.39
CA PRO A 37 60.99 12.03 -3.20
C PRO A 37 59.72 11.27 -3.62
N ASN A 38 59.85 10.35 -4.58
CA ASN A 38 58.75 9.45 -4.95
C ASN A 38 58.37 8.58 -3.74
N GLY A 39 57.07 8.37 -3.54
CA GLY A 39 56.56 7.66 -2.35
C GLY A 39 56.47 8.50 -1.07
N ALA A 40 56.89 9.77 -1.07
CA ALA A 40 56.80 10.66 0.11
C ALA A 40 55.36 11.06 0.51
N GLY A 41 54.33 10.54 -0.16
CA GLY A 41 52.93 10.87 0.14
C GLY A 41 52.38 12.15 -0.48
N LYS A 42 53.09 12.77 -1.44
CA LYS A 42 52.62 13.99 -2.15
C LYS A 42 51.23 13.81 -2.78
N THR A 43 51.04 12.73 -3.53
CA THR A 43 49.74 12.40 -4.14
C THR A 43 48.68 12.12 -3.08
N THR A 44 49.06 11.45 -1.98
CA THR A 44 48.18 11.19 -0.83
C THR A 44 47.63 12.48 -0.19
N ILE A 45 48.41 13.57 -0.17
CA ILE A 45 47.92 14.87 0.33
C ILE A 45 46.74 15.37 -0.52
N ILE A 46 46.84 15.25 -1.85
CA ILE A 46 45.78 15.65 -2.79
C ILE A 46 44.57 14.71 -2.67
N GLU A 47 44.81 13.41 -2.52
CA GLU A 47 43.77 12.42 -2.24
C GLU A 47 43.00 12.72 -0.94
N CYS A 48 43.70 13.15 0.12
CA CYS A 48 43.08 13.58 1.37
C CYS A 48 42.20 14.82 1.18
N LEU A 49 42.66 15.80 0.39
CA LEU A 49 41.88 16.99 0.04
C LEU A 49 40.62 16.62 -0.76
N LYS A 50 40.75 15.70 -1.73
CA LYS A 50 39.61 15.15 -2.48
C LYS A 50 38.61 14.49 -1.53
N TYR A 51 39.07 13.53 -0.72
CA TYR A 51 38.22 12.76 0.18
C TYR A 51 37.50 13.63 1.21
N ILE A 52 38.18 14.58 1.84
CA ILE A 52 37.53 15.43 2.84
C ILE A 52 36.46 16.35 2.24
N CYS A 53 36.68 16.83 1.00
CA CYS A 53 35.77 17.74 0.32
C CYS A 53 34.60 17.03 -0.37
N THR A 54 34.78 15.81 -0.88
CA THR A 54 33.76 15.14 -1.72
C THR A 54 33.25 13.81 -1.17
N GLY A 55 33.94 13.23 -0.19
CA GLY A 55 33.68 11.90 0.36
C GLY A 55 34.16 10.74 -0.53
N ASP A 56 34.71 11.03 -1.71
CA ASP A 56 35.11 10.02 -2.68
C ASP A 56 36.55 9.56 -2.48
N PHE A 57 36.78 8.26 -2.61
CA PHE A 57 38.12 7.67 -2.54
C PHE A 57 38.88 7.85 -3.86
N PRO A 58 40.22 7.73 -3.83
CA PRO A 58 41.04 7.65 -5.04
C PRO A 58 40.61 6.50 -5.97
N PRO A 59 40.78 6.63 -7.30
CA PRO A 59 40.47 5.56 -8.24
C PRO A 59 41.25 4.28 -7.90
N GLY A 60 40.64 3.12 -8.18
CA GLY A 60 41.25 1.81 -7.90
C GLY A 60 41.30 1.40 -6.42
N THR A 61 40.93 2.28 -5.48
CA THR A 61 40.91 1.96 -4.05
C THR A 61 39.51 1.59 -3.56
N LYS A 62 39.42 0.48 -2.81
CA LYS A 62 38.34 0.30 -1.83
C LYS A 62 38.86 0.91 -0.53
N GLY A 63 38.03 1.58 0.27
CA GLY A 63 38.48 2.43 1.40
C GLY A 63 39.49 1.81 2.37
N ASN A 64 39.58 0.47 2.45
CA ASN A 64 40.60 -0.26 3.20
C ASN A 64 42.05 0.01 2.76
N THR A 65 42.30 0.31 1.48
CA THR A 65 43.65 0.61 0.93
C THR A 65 44.06 2.08 1.09
N PHE A 66 43.13 2.94 1.51
CA PHE A 66 43.38 4.35 1.76
C PHE A 66 43.85 4.59 3.20
N VAL A 67 43.33 3.82 4.15
CA VAL A 67 43.81 3.79 5.54
C VAL A 67 45.16 3.08 5.61
N HIS A 68 46.05 3.52 6.50
CA HIS A 68 47.32 2.84 6.77
C HIS A 68 47.06 1.37 7.10
N ASP A 69 47.82 0.44 6.50
CA ASP A 69 47.55 -0.99 6.60
C ASP A 69 47.77 -1.46 8.05
N PRO A 70 46.75 -2.01 8.72
CA PRO A 70 46.90 -2.57 10.07
C PRO A 70 48.02 -3.60 10.20
N LYS A 71 48.31 -4.38 9.14
CA LYS A 71 49.39 -5.36 9.16
C LYS A 71 50.77 -4.71 9.19
N VAL A 72 50.92 -3.56 8.53
CA VAL A 72 52.18 -2.79 8.51
C VAL A 72 52.37 -2.08 9.84
N ALA A 73 51.29 -1.54 10.40
CA ALA A 73 51.27 -0.95 11.73
C ALA A 73 51.44 -1.97 12.88
N GLN A 74 51.30 -3.28 12.61
CA GLN A 74 51.22 -4.33 13.63
C GLN A 74 50.09 -4.11 14.65
N GLU A 75 49.02 -3.46 14.19
CA GLU A 75 47.86 -3.09 15.00
C GLU A 75 46.61 -3.83 14.56
N THR A 76 45.68 -4.05 15.49
CA THR A 76 44.41 -4.72 15.15
C THR A 76 43.42 -3.75 14.51
N ASP A 77 43.43 -2.50 14.98
CA ASP A 77 42.54 -1.43 14.56
C ASP A 77 43.37 -0.19 14.20
N VAL A 78 43.35 0.22 12.94
CA VAL A 78 43.96 1.48 12.50
C VAL A 78 42.89 2.52 12.27
N ARG A 79 42.99 3.64 12.99
CA ARG A 79 42.12 4.80 12.80
C ARG A 79 42.84 5.84 11.94
N ALA A 80 42.18 6.23 10.86
CA ALA A 80 42.62 7.35 10.04
C ALA A 80 41.77 8.59 10.32
N GLN A 81 42.38 9.75 10.28
CA GLN A 81 41.70 11.01 10.48
C GLN A 81 42.26 12.08 9.55
N ILE A 82 41.36 12.75 8.83
CA ILE A 82 41.68 13.92 8.03
C ILE A 82 40.88 15.08 8.60
N ARG A 83 41.53 16.19 8.90
CA ARG A 83 40.88 17.43 9.34
C ARG A 83 41.30 18.57 8.43
N LEU A 84 40.34 19.29 7.85
CA LEU A 84 40.56 20.42 6.98
C LEU A 84 39.92 21.66 7.60
N GLN A 85 40.71 22.71 7.73
CA GLN A 85 40.29 24.04 8.10
C GLN A 85 40.33 24.93 6.86
N PHE A 86 39.24 25.62 6.60
CA PHE A 86 39.06 26.48 5.45
C PHE A 86 38.14 27.65 5.79
N ARG A 87 38.15 28.69 4.95
CA ARG A 87 37.14 29.75 4.97
C ARG A 87 36.08 29.48 3.93
N ASP A 88 34.83 29.63 4.33
CA ASP A 88 33.68 29.45 3.46
C ASP A 88 33.52 30.63 2.48
N VAL A 89 32.46 30.59 1.66
CA VAL A 89 32.12 31.67 0.73
C VAL A 89 31.87 33.02 1.43
N ASN A 90 31.42 33.00 2.69
CA ASN A 90 31.14 34.17 3.52
C ASN A 90 32.37 34.69 4.29
N GLY A 91 33.49 33.94 4.26
CA GLY A 91 34.73 34.27 4.96
C GLY A 91 34.82 33.74 6.39
N GLU A 92 33.82 32.97 6.84
CA GLU A 92 33.77 32.33 8.16
C GLU A 92 34.69 31.12 8.21
N LEU A 93 35.28 30.89 9.38
CA LEU A 93 36.20 29.77 9.59
C LEU A 93 35.43 28.48 9.91
N ILE A 94 35.63 27.46 9.07
CA ILE A 94 35.04 26.13 9.23
C ILE A 94 36.17 25.10 9.34
N ALA A 95 36.02 24.17 10.28
CA ALA A 95 36.87 23.00 10.37
C ALA A 95 36.02 21.74 10.22
N VAL A 96 36.39 20.88 9.28
CA VAL A 96 35.74 19.59 9.04
C VAL A 96 36.70 18.47 9.36
N GLN A 97 36.20 17.41 9.97
CA GLN A 97 36.95 16.20 10.27
C GLN A 97 36.22 14.99 9.73
N ARG A 98 36.92 14.15 8.99
CA ARG A 98 36.47 12.80 8.63
C ARG A 98 37.37 11.77 9.29
N SER A 99 36.74 10.74 9.86
CA SER A 99 37.46 9.65 10.49
C SER A 99 37.08 8.33 9.83
N MET A 100 38.05 7.44 9.68
CA MET A 100 37.89 6.11 9.10
C MET A 100 38.53 5.09 10.04
N LEU A 101 38.03 3.86 10.00
CA LEU A 101 38.55 2.75 10.78
C LEU A 101 38.78 1.56 9.86
N CYS A 102 39.98 0.99 9.94
CA CYS A 102 40.36 -0.22 9.24
C CYS A 102 40.74 -1.28 10.28
N THR A 103 39.97 -2.36 10.36
CA THR A 103 40.17 -3.43 11.34
C THR A 103 40.70 -4.68 10.64
N GLN A 104 41.80 -5.23 11.14
CA GLN A 104 42.34 -6.51 10.68
C GLN A 104 41.56 -7.67 11.31
N LYS A 105 40.78 -8.38 10.50
CA LYS A 105 40.20 -9.69 10.86
C LYS A 105 41.04 -10.81 10.25
N SER A 106 40.95 -12.03 10.79
CA SER A 106 41.88 -13.15 10.50
C SER A 106 42.46 -13.20 9.08
N LYS A 107 41.63 -13.19 8.03
CA LYS A 107 42.08 -13.20 6.62
C LYS A 107 41.68 -11.97 5.79
N LYS A 108 40.92 -11.03 6.35
CA LYS A 108 40.37 -9.88 5.60
C LYS A 108 40.40 -8.61 6.43
N THR A 109 40.68 -7.49 5.79
CA THR A 109 40.63 -6.17 6.41
C THR A 109 39.25 -5.56 6.20
N GLU A 110 38.57 -5.17 7.27
CA GLU A 110 37.25 -4.53 7.23
C GLU A 110 37.38 -3.02 7.36
N PHE A 111 36.74 -2.29 6.45
CA PHE A 111 36.76 -0.83 6.42
C PHE A 111 35.42 -0.24 6.84
N LYS A 112 35.47 0.80 7.68
CA LYS A 112 34.31 1.59 8.09
C LYS A 112 34.63 3.08 8.03
N THR A 113 33.69 3.86 7.49
CA THR A 113 33.69 5.32 7.66
C THR A 113 32.94 5.66 8.93
N LEU A 114 33.54 6.47 9.80
CA LEU A 114 32.92 6.94 11.03
C LEU A 114 32.18 8.26 10.76
N GLU A 115 31.35 8.71 11.72
CA GLU A 115 30.74 10.03 11.64
C GLU A 115 31.81 11.12 11.55
N GLY A 116 31.54 12.12 10.71
CA GLY A 116 32.41 13.27 10.62
C GLY A 116 31.92 14.40 11.52
N VAL A 117 32.82 15.32 11.81
CA VAL A 117 32.55 16.45 12.71
C VAL A 117 32.75 17.74 11.95
N ILE A 118 31.80 18.65 12.04
CA ILE A 118 31.89 20.01 11.51
C ILE A 118 31.92 20.98 12.68
N THR A 119 32.97 21.79 12.75
CA THR A 119 33.13 22.85 13.74
C THR A 119 33.02 24.20 13.04
N ARG A 120 32.16 25.07 13.55
CA ARG A 120 32.01 26.47 13.11
C ARG A 120 32.24 27.41 14.27
N THR A 121 32.79 28.59 13.98
CA THR A 121 32.88 29.66 14.97
C THR A 121 31.64 30.53 14.88
N LYS A 122 30.72 30.42 15.85
CA LYS A 122 29.52 31.27 15.95
C LYS A 122 29.66 32.17 17.18
N HIS A 123 29.51 33.47 17.02
CA HIS A 123 29.61 34.47 18.11
C HIS A 123 30.89 34.37 18.96
N GLY A 124 32.02 33.97 18.37
CA GLY A 124 33.29 33.79 19.09
C GLY A 124 33.48 32.42 19.73
N GLU A 125 32.44 31.58 19.82
CA GLU A 125 32.52 30.22 20.36
C GLU A 125 32.57 29.16 19.25
N LYS A 126 33.32 28.07 19.49
CA LYS A 126 33.43 26.94 18.57
C LYS A 126 32.30 25.94 18.82
N VAL A 127 31.33 25.89 17.93
CA VAL A 127 30.25 24.90 17.97
C VAL A 127 30.62 23.72 17.07
N SER A 128 30.70 22.52 17.64
CA SER A 128 30.99 21.28 16.91
C SER A 128 29.76 20.40 16.81
N LEU A 129 29.45 19.93 15.62
CA LEU A 129 28.31 19.06 15.32
C LEU A 129 28.83 17.77 14.69
N SER A 130 28.44 16.61 15.25
CA SER A 130 28.59 15.31 14.58
C SER A 130 27.49 15.20 13.52
N SER A 131 27.83 14.75 12.32
CA SER A 131 26.87 14.63 11.22
C SER A 131 27.16 13.42 10.35
N LYS A 132 26.12 12.94 9.66
CA LYS A 132 26.27 11.82 8.72
C LYS A 132 27.12 12.26 7.53
N CYS A 133 27.90 11.33 6.97
CA CYS A 133 28.82 11.63 5.86
C CYS A 133 28.16 12.37 4.68
N ALA A 134 26.93 11.98 4.29
CA ALA A 134 26.18 12.62 3.20
C ALA A 134 25.70 14.05 3.51
N GLU A 135 25.56 14.41 4.79
CA GLU A 135 25.28 15.80 5.20
C GLU A 135 26.56 16.63 5.13
N ILE A 136 27.70 16.06 5.52
CA ILE A 136 29.01 16.71 5.42
C ILE A 136 29.38 16.96 3.96
N ASP A 137 29.13 16.01 3.06
CA ASP A 137 29.37 16.21 1.61
C ASP A 137 28.60 17.42 1.09
N ARG A 138 27.30 17.54 1.44
CA ARG A 138 26.46 18.68 1.04
C ARG A 138 26.95 19.99 1.65
N GLU A 139 27.32 19.96 2.93
CA GLU A 139 27.83 21.14 3.62
C GLU A 139 29.15 21.63 3.04
N MET A 140 30.07 20.71 2.71
CA MET A 140 31.35 21.02 2.08
C MET A 140 31.16 21.71 0.72
N ILE A 141 30.28 21.16 -0.13
CA ILE A 141 29.95 21.72 -1.45
C ILE A 141 29.37 23.14 -1.30
N SER A 142 28.45 23.33 -0.35
CA SER A 142 27.82 24.63 -0.08
C SER A 142 28.82 25.64 0.48
N SER A 143 29.67 25.22 1.41
CA SER A 143 30.62 26.09 2.10
C SER A 143 31.79 26.51 1.20
N LEU A 144 32.28 25.59 0.35
CA LEU A 144 33.33 25.89 -0.63
C LEU A 144 32.79 26.64 -1.85
N GLY A 145 31.48 26.54 -2.14
CA GLY A 145 30.84 27.20 -3.28
C GLY A 145 31.18 26.57 -4.63
N VAL A 146 31.61 25.30 -4.63
CA VAL A 146 32.04 24.57 -5.83
C VAL A 146 31.36 23.21 -5.88
N SER A 147 30.87 22.80 -7.06
CA SER A 147 30.17 21.52 -7.22
C SER A 147 31.10 20.32 -6.97
N LYS A 148 30.51 19.20 -6.52
CA LYS A 148 31.24 17.93 -6.31
C LYS A 148 32.02 17.50 -7.56
N ALA A 149 31.41 17.64 -8.74
CA ALA A 149 32.03 17.26 -10.00
C ALA A 149 33.26 18.12 -10.31
N VAL A 150 33.22 19.43 -10.05
CA VAL A 150 34.38 20.32 -10.23
C VAL A 150 35.48 20.02 -9.21
N LEU A 151 35.12 19.78 -7.95
CA LEU A 151 36.08 19.36 -6.92
C LEU A 151 36.80 18.05 -7.31
N ASN A 152 36.08 17.07 -7.84
CA ASN A 152 36.62 15.76 -8.19
C ASN A 152 37.38 15.71 -9.51
N ASN A 153 36.87 16.37 -10.55
CA ASN A 153 37.37 16.22 -11.92
C ASN A 153 38.32 17.37 -12.33
N VAL A 154 38.27 18.51 -11.65
CA VAL A 154 39.04 19.72 -12.01
C VAL A 154 40.01 20.15 -10.91
N ILE A 155 39.53 20.39 -9.67
CA ILE A 155 40.37 20.95 -8.60
C ILE A 155 41.28 19.90 -7.96
N PHE A 156 40.71 18.81 -7.46
CA PHE A 156 41.44 17.67 -6.86
C PHE A 156 41.37 16.45 -7.77
N CYS A 157 41.61 16.67 -9.07
CA CYS A 157 41.71 15.60 -10.05
C CYS A 157 42.83 14.62 -9.65
N HIS A 158 42.55 13.33 -9.73
CA HIS A 158 43.55 12.33 -9.38
C HIS A 158 44.65 12.27 -10.46
N GLN A 159 45.88 11.98 -10.06
CA GLN A 159 47.02 11.94 -10.99
C GLN A 159 46.78 10.96 -12.15
N GLU A 160 46.24 9.78 -11.86
CA GLU A 160 45.92 8.75 -12.87
C GLU A 160 44.76 9.16 -13.81
N ASP A 161 43.88 10.05 -13.34
CA ASP A 161 42.71 10.53 -14.10
C ASP A 161 42.99 11.88 -14.79
N SER A 162 44.17 12.48 -14.62
CA SER A 162 44.47 13.84 -15.09
C SER A 162 44.33 14.03 -16.61
N ASN A 163 44.48 12.96 -17.38
CA ASN A 163 44.33 12.95 -18.83
C ASN A 163 42.88 12.74 -19.30
N TRP A 164 41.88 12.78 -18.41
CA TRP A 164 40.47 12.61 -18.78
C TRP A 164 39.98 13.55 -19.90
N PRO A 165 40.52 14.78 -20.11
CA PRO A 165 40.13 15.61 -21.26
C PRO A 165 40.50 15.00 -22.62
N LEU A 166 41.46 14.08 -22.64
CA LEU A 166 41.91 13.34 -23.83
C LEU A 166 41.26 11.96 -23.95
N SER A 167 40.33 11.63 -23.05
CA SER A 167 39.62 10.36 -23.10
C SER A 167 38.65 10.28 -24.29
N GLU A 168 38.20 9.06 -24.59
CA GLU A 168 37.20 8.81 -25.63
C GLU A 168 35.92 9.63 -25.45
N ALA A 169 35.24 9.93 -26.56
CA ALA A 169 34.11 10.87 -26.60
C ALA A 169 33.01 10.60 -25.56
N LYS A 170 32.77 9.32 -25.22
CA LYS A 170 31.76 8.92 -24.23
C LYS A 170 32.17 9.31 -22.81
N ALA A 171 33.40 8.95 -22.39
CA ALA A 171 33.93 9.25 -21.07
C ALA A 171 34.09 10.76 -20.87
N LEU A 172 34.59 11.45 -21.92
CA LEU A 172 34.72 12.90 -21.94
C LEU A 172 33.36 13.60 -21.76
N LYS A 173 32.35 13.18 -22.54
CA LYS A 173 31.00 13.73 -22.44
C LYS A 173 30.41 13.52 -21.05
N GLN A 174 30.59 12.35 -20.46
CA GLN A 174 30.10 12.07 -19.11
C GLN A 174 30.68 13.06 -18.09
N LYS A 175 32.00 13.30 -18.12
CA LYS A 175 32.66 14.27 -17.22
C LYS A 175 32.18 15.70 -17.45
N PHE A 176 31.93 16.10 -18.70
CA PHE A 176 31.34 17.39 -19.01
C PHE A 176 29.90 17.52 -18.51
N ASP A 177 29.07 16.51 -18.72
CA ASP A 177 27.68 16.47 -18.26
C ASP A 177 27.60 16.51 -16.73
N GLU A 178 28.54 15.88 -16.02
CA GLU A 178 28.71 15.96 -14.57
C GLU A 178 29.15 17.36 -14.11
N ILE A 179 30.17 17.95 -14.76
CA ILE A 179 30.71 19.28 -14.41
C ILE A 179 29.65 20.37 -14.61
N PHE A 180 28.97 20.37 -15.76
CA PHE A 180 27.95 21.36 -16.08
C PHE A 180 26.57 21.04 -15.52
N SER A 181 26.42 19.88 -14.85
CA SER A 181 25.15 19.42 -14.28
C SER A 181 23.99 19.43 -15.30
N ALA A 182 24.29 19.29 -16.60
CA ALA A 182 23.33 19.33 -17.68
C ALA A 182 22.30 18.17 -17.60
N THR A 183 22.68 17.08 -16.93
CA THR A 183 21.82 15.91 -16.69
C THR A 183 20.52 16.25 -15.94
N ARG A 184 20.53 17.26 -15.06
CA ARG A 184 19.32 17.69 -14.34
C ARG A 184 18.31 18.34 -15.28
N TYR A 185 18.77 19.20 -16.19
CA TYR A 185 17.92 19.83 -17.20
C TYR A 185 17.42 18.83 -18.23
N ILE A 186 18.28 17.89 -18.67
CA ILE A 186 17.89 16.81 -19.58
C ILE A 186 16.78 15.95 -18.95
N LYS A 187 16.93 15.54 -17.69
CA LYS A 187 15.89 14.78 -16.97
C LYS A 187 14.59 15.56 -16.83
N ALA A 188 14.65 16.85 -16.50
CA ALA A 188 13.46 17.69 -16.40
C ALA A 188 12.74 17.86 -17.75
N LEU A 189 13.48 17.99 -18.85
CA LEU A 189 12.90 18.02 -20.20
C LEU A 189 12.26 16.69 -20.58
N GLU A 190 12.87 15.57 -20.18
CA GLU A 190 12.34 14.25 -20.45
C GLU A 190 11.04 13.98 -19.67
N THR A 191 10.96 14.39 -18.40
CA THR A 191 9.71 14.31 -17.64
C THR A 191 8.63 15.21 -18.23
N LEU A 192 8.96 16.43 -18.66
CA LEU A 192 8.02 17.32 -19.36
C LEU A 192 7.51 16.71 -20.67
N ARG A 193 8.36 16.04 -21.44
CA ARG A 193 7.96 15.32 -22.67
C ARG A 193 6.98 14.19 -22.37
N GLN A 194 7.26 13.39 -21.34
CA GLN A 194 6.37 12.32 -20.91
C GLN A 194 5.00 12.86 -20.49
N VAL A 195 4.97 13.90 -19.65
CA VAL A 195 3.71 14.54 -19.22
C VAL A 195 2.91 15.06 -20.42
N ARG A 196 3.58 15.74 -21.36
CA ARG A 196 2.93 16.22 -22.60
C ARG A 196 2.32 15.08 -23.41
N GLN A 197 3.03 13.95 -23.54
CA GLN A 197 2.53 12.79 -24.26
C GLN A 197 1.29 12.19 -23.59
N THR A 198 1.34 11.99 -22.27
CA THR A 198 0.23 11.45 -21.48
C THR A 198 -1.00 12.36 -21.57
N GLN A 199 -0.83 13.68 -21.43
CA GLN A 199 -1.96 14.61 -21.54
C GLN A 199 -2.49 14.70 -22.97
N GLY A 200 -1.63 14.64 -23.98
CA GLY A 200 -2.07 14.56 -25.38
C GLY A 200 -2.94 13.33 -25.65
N GLN A 201 -2.65 12.19 -25.02
CA GLN A 201 -3.45 10.99 -25.13
C GLN A 201 -4.83 11.16 -24.45
N LYS A 202 -4.89 11.70 -23.23
CA LYS A 202 -6.16 11.97 -22.54
C LYS A 202 -7.06 12.94 -23.31
N VAL A 203 -6.47 13.98 -23.92
CA VAL A 203 -7.23 14.92 -24.76
C VAL A 203 -7.89 14.20 -25.94
N LYS A 204 -7.21 13.25 -26.59
CA LYS A 204 -7.80 12.45 -27.67
C LYS A 204 -8.94 11.56 -27.18
N GLU A 205 -8.77 10.94 -26.02
CA GLU A 205 -9.81 10.11 -25.39
C GLU A 205 -11.07 10.96 -25.09
N TYR A 206 -10.89 12.12 -24.45
CA TYR A 206 -12.02 13.03 -24.18
C TYR A 206 -12.66 13.59 -25.45
N GLN A 207 -11.89 13.88 -26.49
CA GLN A 207 -12.46 14.30 -27.79
C GLN A 207 -13.33 13.20 -28.40
N MET A 208 -12.90 11.95 -28.30
CA MET A 208 -13.66 10.81 -28.78
C MET A 208 -14.94 10.61 -27.95
N GLU A 209 -14.84 10.65 -26.63
CA GLU A 209 -15.98 10.56 -25.72
C GLU A 209 -17.00 11.68 -25.95
N LEU A 210 -16.54 12.92 -26.12
CA LEU A 210 -17.39 14.08 -26.42
C LEU A 210 -18.17 13.89 -27.73
N LYS A 211 -17.57 13.27 -28.74
CA LYS A 211 -18.26 12.94 -30.00
C LYS A 211 -19.40 11.95 -29.76
N TYR A 212 -19.17 10.89 -28.98
CA TYR A 212 -20.20 9.91 -28.62
C TYR A 212 -21.31 10.53 -27.77
N LEU A 213 -20.97 11.33 -26.76
CA LEU A 213 -21.93 12.02 -25.92
C LEU A 213 -22.80 12.99 -26.73
N LYS A 214 -22.23 13.69 -27.71
CA LYS A 214 -22.98 14.56 -28.61
C LYS A 214 -23.99 13.78 -29.45
N GLN A 215 -23.58 12.65 -30.04
CA GLN A 215 -24.47 11.76 -30.79
C GLN A 215 -25.60 11.20 -29.92
N ASN A 216 -25.30 10.81 -28.68
CA ASN A 216 -26.30 10.31 -27.74
C ASN A 216 -27.30 11.42 -27.36
N LYS A 217 -26.83 12.66 -27.17
CA LYS A 217 -27.70 13.81 -26.90
C LYS A 217 -28.63 14.11 -28.07
N GLU A 218 -28.13 14.06 -29.31
CA GLU A 218 -28.91 14.25 -30.54
C GLU A 218 -30.02 13.20 -30.63
N LYS A 219 -29.67 11.90 -30.49
CA LYS A 219 -30.65 10.81 -30.46
C LYS A 219 -31.69 10.96 -29.35
N ALA A 220 -31.27 11.38 -28.16
CA ALA A 220 -32.20 11.61 -27.05
C ALA A 220 -33.17 12.76 -27.33
N CYS A 221 -32.74 13.81 -28.05
CA CYS A 221 -33.65 14.87 -28.50
C CYS A 221 -34.63 14.34 -29.54
N GLU A 222 -34.15 13.61 -30.56
CA GLU A 222 -35.02 13.03 -31.60
C GLU A 222 -36.11 12.13 -31.01
N ILE A 223 -35.76 11.25 -30.06
CA ILE A 223 -36.74 10.39 -29.38
C ILE A 223 -37.74 11.21 -28.58
N ARG A 224 -37.28 12.27 -27.89
CA ARG A 224 -38.16 13.15 -27.12
C ARG A 224 -39.16 13.87 -28.03
N ASP A 225 -38.70 14.40 -29.16
CA ASP A 225 -39.55 15.07 -30.13
C ASP A 225 -40.59 14.11 -30.74
N GLN A 226 -40.19 12.86 -31.02
CA GLN A 226 -41.11 11.81 -31.47
C GLN A 226 -42.18 11.47 -30.42
N ILE A 227 -41.80 11.36 -29.14
CA ILE A 227 -42.75 11.13 -28.04
C ILE A 227 -43.76 12.27 -27.99
N THR A 228 -43.30 13.53 -27.97
CA THR A 228 -44.19 14.69 -27.92
C THR A 228 -45.14 14.74 -29.12
N SER A 229 -44.65 14.43 -30.33
CA SER A 229 -45.48 14.35 -31.54
C SER A 229 -46.53 13.23 -31.43
N LYS A 230 -46.15 12.05 -30.94
CA LYS A 230 -47.06 10.92 -30.76
C LYS A 230 -48.10 11.16 -29.67
N GLU A 231 -47.74 11.82 -28.58
CA GLU A 231 -48.67 12.24 -27.53
C GLU A 231 -49.70 13.24 -28.05
N ALA A 232 -49.29 14.20 -28.87
CA ALA A 232 -50.19 15.13 -29.53
C ALA A 232 -51.17 14.39 -30.47
N GLN A 233 -50.66 13.47 -31.29
CA GLN A 233 -51.50 12.61 -32.15
C GLN A 233 -52.50 11.78 -31.32
N LEU A 234 -52.05 11.16 -30.23
CA LEU A 234 -52.90 10.37 -29.35
C LEU A 234 -54.01 11.21 -28.74
N THR A 235 -53.69 12.44 -28.31
CA THR A 235 -54.67 13.37 -27.74
C THR A 235 -55.73 13.73 -28.78
N SER A 236 -55.32 14.07 -30.01
CA SER A 236 -56.26 14.36 -31.10
C SER A 236 -57.16 13.16 -31.45
N SER A 237 -56.59 11.95 -31.51
CA SER A 237 -57.37 10.74 -31.77
C SER A 237 -58.37 10.44 -30.66
N LYS A 238 -58.02 10.69 -29.40
CA LYS A 238 -58.95 10.54 -28.26
C LYS A 238 -60.11 11.54 -28.35
N GLU A 239 -59.84 12.77 -28.76
CA GLU A 239 -60.89 13.78 -28.98
C GLU A 239 -61.85 13.36 -30.10
N ILE A 240 -61.32 12.83 -31.21
CA ILE A 240 -62.13 12.31 -32.33
C ILE A 240 -62.97 11.10 -31.89
N VAL A 241 -62.40 10.16 -31.13
CA VAL A 241 -63.17 9.01 -30.61
C VAL A 241 -64.31 9.51 -29.71
N LYS A 242 -64.02 10.47 -28.83
CA LYS A 242 -65.03 11.05 -27.94
C LYS A 242 -66.13 11.77 -28.73
N SER A 243 -65.81 12.46 -29.82
CA SER A 243 -66.84 13.08 -30.68
C SER A 243 -67.72 12.03 -31.34
N TYR A 244 -67.12 10.94 -31.87
CA TYR A 244 -67.91 9.84 -32.43
C TYR A 244 -68.78 9.15 -31.40
N GLU A 245 -68.28 8.91 -30.18
CA GLU A 245 -69.09 8.35 -29.09
C GLU A 245 -70.30 9.24 -28.78
N ASN A 246 -70.11 10.56 -28.71
CA ASN A 246 -71.19 11.53 -28.49
C ASN A 246 -72.22 11.55 -29.63
N GLU A 247 -71.81 11.30 -30.88
CA GLU A 247 -72.72 11.19 -32.03
C GLU A 247 -73.46 9.84 -32.07
N LEU A 248 -72.85 8.79 -31.53
CA LEU A 248 -73.38 7.43 -31.59
C LEU A 248 -74.49 7.18 -30.55
N ASP A 249 -74.44 7.88 -29.42
CA ASP A 249 -75.47 7.82 -28.37
C ASP A 249 -76.88 8.25 -28.82
N PRO A 250 -77.10 9.41 -29.47
CA PRO A 250 -78.41 9.79 -29.96
C PRO A 250 -78.91 8.84 -31.06
N LEU A 251 -78.02 8.32 -31.91
CA LEU A 251 -78.36 7.32 -32.92
C LEU A 251 -78.82 6.00 -32.28
N LYS A 252 -78.13 5.51 -31.25
CA LYS A 252 -78.55 4.33 -30.47
C LYS A 252 -79.91 4.54 -29.82
N ASN A 253 -80.15 5.72 -29.23
CA ASN A 253 -81.44 6.02 -28.61
C ASN A 253 -82.56 6.06 -29.66
N ARG A 254 -82.30 6.66 -30.82
CA ARG A 254 -83.27 6.70 -31.93
C ARG A 254 -83.54 5.31 -32.52
N LEU A 255 -82.53 4.45 -32.60
CA LEU A 255 -82.70 3.05 -32.99
C LEU A 255 -83.64 2.32 -32.02
N LYS A 256 -83.41 2.46 -30.70
CA LYS A 256 -84.29 1.86 -29.68
C LYS A 256 -85.73 2.35 -29.78
N GLU A 257 -85.93 3.65 -30.04
CA GLU A 257 -87.27 4.21 -30.27
C GLU A 257 -87.94 3.61 -31.50
N ILE A 258 -87.21 3.47 -32.61
CA ILE A 258 -87.71 2.86 -33.85
C ILE A 258 -88.05 1.39 -33.61
N GLU A 259 -87.20 0.62 -32.93
CA GLU A 259 -87.46 -0.79 -32.58
C GLU A 259 -88.71 -0.95 -31.70
N HIS A 260 -88.90 -0.04 -30.73
CA HIS A 260 -90.11 -0.02 -29.89
C HIS A 260 -91.36 0.29 -30.72
N ASN A 261 -91.28 1.27 -31.62
CA ASN A 261 -92.39 1.62 -32.50
C ASN A 261 -92.71 0.49 -33.49
N LEU A 262 -91.69 -0.17 -34.05
CA LEU A 262 -91.85 -1.33 -34.92
C LEU A 262 -92.54 -2.48 -34.16
N SER A 263 -92.14 -2.72 -32.92
CA SER A 263 -92.78 -3.71 -32.05
C SER A 263 -94.25 -3.40 -31.80
N LYS A 264 -94.62 -2.12 -31.60
CA LYS A 264 -96.02 -1.69 -31.49
C LYS A 264 -96.79 -1.90 -32.80
N ILE A 265 -96.21 -1.51 -33.93
CA ILE A 265 -96.83 -1.70 -35.25
C ILE A 265 -97.07 -3.18 -35.52
N MET A 266 -96.10 -4.05 -35.24
CA MET A 266 -96.27 -5.51 -35.38
C MET A 266 -97.41 -6.05 -34.52
N ARG A 267 -97.58 -5.55 -33.29
CA ARG A 267 -98.73 -5.92 -32.44
C ARG A 267 -100.05 -5.49 -33.06
N LEU A 268 -100.15 -4.23 -33.50
CA LEU A 268 -101.34 -3.70 -34.14
C LEU A 268 -101.67 -4.42 -35.46
N ASP A 269 -100.67 -4.74 -36.28
CA ASP A 269 -100.85 -5.49 -37.53
C ASP A 269 -101.37 -6.92 -37.26
N ASN A 270 -100.85 -7.57 -36.22
CA ASN A 270 -101.36 -8.87 -35.77
C ASN A 270 -102.80 -8.78 -35.26
N GLU A 271 -103.15 -7.72 -34.52
CA GLU A 271 -104.52 -7.45 -34.08
C GLU A 271 -105.47 -7.20 -35.27
N ILE A 272 -105.04 -6.40 -36.25
CA ILE A 272 -105.81 -6.13 -37.48
C ILE A 272 -106.04 -7.43 -38.25
N LYS A 273 -104.99 -8.23 -38.47
CA LYS A 273 -105.11 -9.53 -39.16
C LYS A 273 -106.07 -10.47 -38.43
N ALA A 274 -106.01 -10.52 -37.09
CA ALA A 274 -106.93 -11.32 -36.30
C ALA A 274 -108.38 -10.82 -36.43
N LEU A 275 -108.61 -9.51 -36.40
CA LEU A 275 -109.93 -8.91 -36.58
C LEU A 275 -110.47 -9.08 -38.01
N GLU A 276 -109.64 -8.94 -39.04
CA GLU A 276 -110.02 -9.18 -40.44
C GLU A 276 -110.35 -10.65 -40.69
N SER A 277 -109.56 -11.57 -40.14
CA SER A 277 -109.86 -12.99 -40.20
C SER A 277 -111.19 -13.30 -39.52
N ARG A 278 -111.45 -12.71 -38.35
CA ARG A 278 -112.73 -12.86 -37.65
C ARG A 278 -113.90 -12.27 -38.44
N LYS A 279 -113.71 -11.10 -39.06
CA LYS A 279 -114.72 -10.48 -39.93
C LYS A 279 -115.04 -11.37 -41.14
N LYS A 280 -114.02 -11.83 -41.87
CA LYS A 280 -114.19 -12.74 -43.01
C LYS A 280 -114.88 -14.04 -42.62
N GLN A 281 -114.54 -14.59 -41.45
CA GLN A 281 -115.20 -15.78 -40.92
C GLN A 281 -116.68 -15.49 -40.67
N MET A 282 -117.02 -14.40 -39.98
CA MET A 282 -118.42 -14.04 -39.73
C MET A 282 -119.20 -13.73 -41.02
N GLU A 283 -118.59 -13.06 -42.01
CA GLU A 283 -119.22 -12.82 -43.32
C GLU A 283 -119.46 -14.12 -44.09
N LYS A 284 -118.51 -15.05 -44.03
CA LYS A 284 -118.65 -16.38 -44.64
C LYS A 284 -119.70 -17.22 -43.92
N ASP A 285 -119.75 -17.19 -42.60
CA ASP A 285 -120.78 -17.87 -41.80
C ASP A 285 -122.18 -17.29 -42.10
N ASN A 286 -122.30 -15.97 -42.26
CA ASN A 286 -123.55 -15.31 -42.65
C ASN A 286 -123.97 -15.70 -44.08
N SER A 287 -123.03 -15.67 -45.03
CA SER A 287 -123.28 -16.09 -46.42
C SER A 287 -123.60 -17.58 -46.53
N GLU A 288 -122.98 -18.44 -45.71
CA GLU A 288 -123.28 -19.87 -45.66
C GLU A 288 -124.63 -20.15 -44.98
N LEU A 289 -125.03 -19.37 -43.98
CA LEU A 289 -126.37 -19.42 -43.37
C LEU A 289 -127.47 -18.97 -44.34
N GLU A 290 -127.22 -17.91 -45.11
CA GLU A 290 -128.13 -17.43 -46.16
C GLU A 290 -128.24 -18.41 -47.35
N GLN A 291 -127.13 -19.06 -47.75
CA GLN A 291 -127.14 -20.04 -48.86
C GLN A 291 -127.59 -21.45 -48.47
N LYS A 292 -127.48 -21.85 -47.19
CA LYS A 292 -127.93 -23.19 -46.72
C LYS A 292 -129.38 -23.20 -46.21
N MET A 293 -130.04 -22.05 -46.07
CA MET A 293 -131.48 -22.00 -45.82
C MET A 293 -132.29 -22.17 -47.11
N GLU A 294 -132.31 -23.39 -47.65
CA GLU A 294 -133.20 -23.75 -48.77
C GLU A 294 -134.41 -24.60 -48.33
N LYS A 295 -134.40 -25.16 -47.10
CA LYS A 295 -135.58 -25.70 -46.39
C LYS A 295 -135.43 -25.59 -44.88
N VAL A 296 -136.44 -25.03 -44.20
CA VAL A 296 -136.63 -25.17 -42.75
C VAL A 296 -136.84 -26.66 -42.45
N PHE A 297 -136.06 -27.20 -41.52
CA PHE A 297 -136.23 -28.57 -41.05
C PHE A 297 -137.62 -28.74 -40.41
N GLN A 298 -138.46 -29.59 -41.01
CA GLN A 298 -139.77 -29.98 -40.48
C GLN A 298 -139.74 -31.47 -40.09
N GLY A 299 -139.04 -31.77 -38.99
CA GLY A 299 -139.00 -33.09 -38.37
C GLY A 299 -138.97 -32.94 -36.84
N THR A 300 -139.30 -34.00 -36.10
CA THR A 300 -139.29 -33.99 -34.64
C THR A 300 -137.86 -34.06 -34.06
N ASP A 301 -137.66 -33.39 -32.93
CA ASP A 301 -136.37 -33.16 -32.25
C ASP A 301 -135.56 -34.43 -31.95
N GLU A 302 -136.21 -35.58 -31.88
CA GLU A 302 -135.58 -36.88 -31.58
C GLU A 302 -134.76 -37.43 -32.75
N GLN A 303 -135.12 -37.13 -34.01
CA GLN A 303 -134.36 -37.56 -35.19
C GLN A 303 -133.13 -36.69 -35.48
N LEU A 304 -133.10 -35.47 -34.93
CA LEU A 304 -131.98 -34.53 -35.06
C LEU A 304 -130.87 -34.84 -34.05
N ASN A 305 -131.22 -35.33 -32.85
CA ASN A 305 -130.27 -35.70 -31.81
C ASN A 305 -129.44 -36.96 -32.16
N ASP A 306 -130.01 -37.95 -32.85
CA ASP A 306 -129.27 -39.15 -33.27
C ASP A 306 -128.22 -38.87 -34.36
N LEU A 307 -128.48 -37.89 -35.24
CA LEU A 307 -127.52 -37.45 -36.25
C LEU A 307 -126.41 -36.58 -35.64
N TYR A 308 -126.76 -35.78 -34.63
CA TYR A 308 -125.84 -34.92 -33.87
C TYR A 308 -124.85 -35.72 -33.02
N ASP A 309 -125.31 -36.78 -32.35
CA ASP A 309 -124.46 -37.63 -31.51
C ASP A 309 -123.47 -38.48 -32.33
N ASN A 310 -123.84 -38.89 -33.55
CA ASN A 310 -122.91 -39.57 -34.45
C ASN A 310 -121.85 -38.63 -35.05
N HIS A 311 -122.19 -37.36 -35.30
CA HIS A 311 -121.24 -36.35 -35.78
C HIS A 311 -120.26 -35.89 -34.67
N GLN A 312 -120.74 -35.76 -33.43
CA GLN A 312 -119.87 -35.43 -32.28
C GLN A 312 -118.77 -36.47 -32.02
N ARG A 313 -118.99 -37.75 -32.33
CA ARG A 313 -117.95 -38.78 -32.20
C ARG A 313 -116.81 -38.59 -33.21
N THR A 314 -117.14 -38.24 -34.46
CA THR A 314 -116.14 -38.02 -35.52
C THR A 314 -115.30 -36.75 -35.30
N VAL A 315 -115.92 -35.70 -34.74
CA VAL A 315 -115.24 -34.44 -34.40
C VAL A 315 -114.25 -34.65 -33.25
N ARG A 316 -114.64 -35.38 -32.19
CA ARG A 316 -113.76 -35.70 -31.05
C ARG A 316 -112.54 -36.53 -31.45
N GLU A 317 -112.62 -37.37 -32.48
CA GLU A 317 -111.46 -38.10 -33.02
C GLU A 317 -110.49 -37.21 -33.82
N LYS A 318 -111.01 -36.26 -34.61
CA LYS A 318 -110.15 -35.34 -35.38
C LYS A 318 -109.50 -34.28 -34.50
N GLU A 319 -110.18 -33.78 -33.47
CA GLU A 319 -109.59 -32.87 -32.49
C GLU A 319 -108.46 -33.53 -31.69
N ARG A 320 -108.60 -34.81 -31.33
CA ARG A 320 -107.50 -35.58 -30.71
C ARG A 320 -106.29 -35.68 -31.64
N LYS A 321 -106.51 -36.03 -32.93
CA LYS A 321 -105.42 -36.09 -33.93
C LYS A 321 -104.74 -34.73 -34.16
N LEU A 322 -105.49 -33.63 -34.11
CA LEU A 322 -104.93 -32.28 -34.27
C LEU A 322 -104.04 -31.90 -33.07
N VAL A 323 -104.49 -32.19 -31.85
CA VAL A 323 -103.71 -31.96 -30.62
C VAL A 323 -102.44 -32.81 -30.59
N ASP A 324 -102.52 -34.05 -31.07
CA ASP A 324 -101.36 -34.93 -31.16
C ASP A 324 -100.35 -34.42 -32.22
N CYS A 325 -100.82 -33.99 -33.40
CA CYS A 325 -99.94 -33.37 -34.42
C CYS A 325 -99.32 -32.04 -33.95
N GLN A 326 -100.05 -31.20 -33.22
CA GLN A 326 -99.49 -29.96 -32.65
C GLN A 326 -98.44 -30.25 -31.58
N ARG A 327 -98.67 -31.26 -30.73
CA ARG A 327 -97.66 -31.72 -29.75
C ARG A 327 -96.42 -32.29 -30.43
N GLU A 328 -96.58 -33.03 -31.53
CA GLU A 328 -95.44 -33.51 -32.32
C GLU A 328 -94.66 -32.35 -32.96
N LEU A 329 -95.35 -31.34 -33.50
CA LEU A 329 -94.71 -30.19 -34.11
C LEU A 329 -93.96 -29.34 -33.07
N GLU A 330 -94.52 -29.15 -31.87
CA GLU A 330 -93.81 -28.51 -30.75
C GLU A 330 -92.61 -29.32 -30.25
N LYS A 331 -92.73 -30.66 -30.20
CA LYS A 331 -91.60 -31.55 -29.88
C LYS A 331 -90.49 -31.43 -30.92
N LEU A 332 -90.82 -31.54 -32.20
CA LEU A 332 -89.86 -31.40 -33.31
C LEU A 332 -89.20 -30.02 -33.34
N ASN A 333 -89.93 -28.95 -33.03
CA ASN A 333 -89.35 -27.60 -32.91
C ASN A 333 -88.42 -27.46 -31.69
N LYS A 334 -88.74 -28.10 -30.56
CA LYS A 334 -87.83 -28.15 -29.41
C LYS A 334 -86.58 -28.96 -29.73
N GLU A 335 -86.71 -30.12 -30.37
CA GLU A 335 -85.57 -30.93 -30.84
C GLU A 335 -84.72 -30.15 -31.85
N SER A 336 -85.31 -29.43 -32.80
CA SER A 336 -84.58 -28.59 -33.75
C SER A 336 -83.80 -27.46 -33.07
N ARG A 337 -84.36 -26.85 -32.02
CA ARG A 337 -83.65 -25.83 -31.22
C ARG A 337 -82.48 -26.43 -30.43
N LEU A 338 -82.69 -27.59 -29.80
CA LEU A 338 -81.65 -28.30 -29.06
C LEU A 338 -80.51 -28.74 -30.00
N LEU A 339 -80.83 -29.32 -31.16
CA LEU A 339 -79.85 -29.70 -32.18
C LEU A 339 -79.09 -28.49 -32.75
N ASN A 340 -79.73 -27.33 -32.89
CA ASN A 340 -79.03 -26.10 -33.31
C ASN A 340 -78.13 -25.52 -32.21
N GLN A 341 -78.51 -25.63 -30.93
CA GLN A 341 -77.63 -25.30 -29.81
C GLN A 341 -76.42 -26.22 -29.78
N GLU A 342 -76.63 -27.53 -29.88
CA GLU A 342 -75.58 -28.54 -29.94
C GLU A 342 -74.64 -28.31 -31.14
N LYS A 343 -75.19 -27.99 -32.32
CA LYS A 343 -74.41 -27.59 -33.49
C LYS A 343 -73.55 -26.35 -33.22
N SER A 344 -74.10 -25.34 -32.55
CA SER A 344 -73.36 -24.12 -32.21
C SER A 344 -72.22 -24.40 -31.23
N GLU A 345 -72.45 -25.24 -30.23
CA GLU A 345 -71.44 -25.66 -29.27
C GLU A 345 -70.32 -26.47 -29.95
N LEU A 346 -70.68 -27.41 -30.82
CA LEU A 346 -69.73 -28.19 -31.62
C LEU A 346 -68.89 -27.31 -32.56
N LEU A 347 -69.47 -26.25 -33.14
CA LEU A 347 -68.73 -25.30 -33.98
C LEU A 347 -67.72 -24.47 -33.19
N VAL A 348 -68.09 -24.01 -31.99
CA VAL A 348 -67.17 -23.32 -31.08
C VAL A 348 -66.02 -24.26 -30.70
N GLU A 349 -66.35 -25.52 -30.41
CA GLU A 349 -65.36 -26.49 -30.00
C GLU A 349 -64.43 -26.92 -31.15
N GLN A 350 -64.95 -27.02 -32.37
CA GLN A 350 -64.15 -27.16 -33.58
C GLN A 350 -63.17 -26.00 -33.75
N GLY A 351 -63.63 -24.75 -33.56
CA GLY A 351 -62.75 -23.57 -33.61
C GLY A 351 -61.66 -23.59 -32.54
N ARG A 352 -61.99 -24.02 -31.32
CA ARG A 352 -61.03 -24.17 -30.21
C ARG A 352 -59.97 -25.23 -30.53
N LEU A 353 -60.39 -26.39 -31.02
CA LEU A 353 -59.50 -27.48 -31.39
C LEU A 353 -58.62 -27.11 -32.59
N GLN A 354 -59.15 -26.39 -33.57
CA GLN A 354 -58.38 -25.89 -34.71
C GLN A 354 -57.28 -24.91 -34.27
N LEU A 355 -57.60 -23.96 -33.39
CA LEU A 355 -56.60 -23.03 -32.84
C LEU A 355 -55.50 -23.77 -32.05
N GLN A 356 -55.87 -24.81 -31.30
CA GLN A 356 -54.88 -25.64 -30.59
C GLN A 356 -53.99 -26.43 -31.56
N ALA A 357 -54.55 -26.97 -32.64
CA ALA A 357 -53.79 -27.65 -33.68
C ALA A 357 -52.80 -26.70 -34.38
N ASP A 358 -53.24 -25.49 -34.74
CA ASP A 358 -52.39 -24.47 -35.36
C ASP A 358 -51.24 -24.07 -34.43
N ARG A 359 -51.52 -23.81 -33.15
CA ARG A 359 -50.47 -23.54 -32.13
C ARG A 359 -49.50 -24.71 -31.95
N HIS A 360 -50.00 -25.94 -31.95
CA HIS A 360 -49.14 -27.12 -31.86
C HIS A 360 -48.18 -27.20 -33.06
N GLN A 361 -48.68 -26.90 -34.26
CA GLN A 361 -47.86 -26.85 -35.47
C GLN A 361 -46.80 -25.74 -35.42
N GLU A 362 -47.13 -24.56 -34.90
CA GLU A 362 -46.15 -23.48 -34.65
C GLU A 362 -45.06 -23.91 -33.66
N HIS A 363 -45.44 -24.57 -32.56
CA HIS A 363 -44.47 -25.09 -31.58
C HIS A 363 -43.53 -26.14 -32.17
N ILE A 364 -44.02 -27.03 -33.04
CA ILE A 364 -43.18 -28.00 -33.75
C ILE A 364 -42.16 -27.27 -34.65
N ARG A 365 -42.61 -26.27 -35.42
CA ARG A 365 -41.71 -25.48 -36.28
C ARG A 365 -40.64 -24.74 -35.47
N ALA A 366 -41.03 -24.11 -34.35
CA ALA A 366 -40.10 -23.42 -33.46
C ALA A 366 -39.07 -24.39 -32.85
N ARG A 367 -39.53 -25.53 -32.33
CA ARG A 367 -38.65 -26.59 -31.79
C ARG A 367 -37.63 -27.07 -32.82
N ASP A 368 -38.08 -27.36 -34.03
CA ASP A 368 -37.20 -27.89 -35.08
C ASP A 368 -36.20 -26.82 -35.56
N SER A 369 -36.60 -25.56 -35.61
CA SER A 369 -35.67 -24.45 -35.85
C SER A 369 -34.61 -24.32 -34.73
N PHE A 370 -35.01 -24.45 -33.47
CA PHE A 370 -34.08 -24.45 -32.34
C PHE A 370 -33.08 -25.61 -32.42
N ILE A 371 -33.55 -26.83 -32.67
CA ILE A 371 -32.69 -28.02 -32.82
C ILE A 371 -31.67 -27.80 -33.95
N GLN A 372 -32.08 -27.25 -35.09
CA GLN A 372 -31.16 -26.94 -36.20
C GLN A 372 -30.08 -25.93 -35.79
N SER A 373 -30.49 -24.83 -35.15
CA SER A 373 -29.56 -23.77 -34.73
C SER A 373 -28.54 -24.26 -33.70
N LEU A 374 -29.00 -25.05 -32.72
CA LEU A 374 -28.15 -25.56 -31.65
C LEU A 374 -27.25 -26.70 -32.15
N ALA A 375 -27.74 -27.57 -33.03
CA ALA A 375 -26.93 -28.58 -33.68
C ALA A 375 -25.80 -27.97 -34.53
N ALA A 376 -26.08 -26.87 -35.25
CA ALA A 376 -25.06 -26.15 -36.02
C ALA A 376 -23.99 -25.52 -35.12
N GLN A 377 -24.37 -24.94 -33.97
CA GLN A 377 -23.43 -24.37 -33.00
C GLN A 377 -22.56 -25.43 -32.32
N LEU A 378 -23.13 -26.61 -32.05
CA LEU A 378 -22.44 -27.72 -31.37
C LEU A 378 -21.77 -28.70 -32.34
N GLU A 379 -21.76 -28.41 -33.64
CA GLU A 379 -21.21 -29.26 -34.70
C GLU A 379 -21.78 -30.70 -34.66
N LEU A 380 -23.07 -30.84 -34.37
CA LEU A 380 -23.77 -32.13 -34.31
C LEU A 380 -24.38 -32.50 -35.66
N ASP A 381 -23.88 -33.58 -36.25
CA ASP A 381 -24.36 -34.09 -37.54
C ASP A 381 -25.75 -34.76 -37.44
N GLY A 382 -26.52 -34.66 -38.53
CA GLY A 382 -27.82 -35.36 -38.68
C GLY A 382 -29.06 -34.51 -38.35
N PHE A 383 -28.91 -33.24 -37.98
CA PHE A 383 -30.01 -32.33 -37.58
C PHE A 383 -30.19 -31.10 -38.49
N GLN A 384 -29.81 -31.21 -39.77
CA GLN A 384 -29.77 -30.07 -40.70
C GLN A 384 -31.12 -29.74 -41.34
N ARG A 385 -32.04 -30.71 -41.42
CA ARG A 385 -33.39 -30.53 -41.99
C ARG A 385 -34.44 -31.22 -41.14
N GLY A 386 -35.46 -30.47 -40.75
CA GLY A 386 -36.66 -30.99 -40.10
C GLY A 386 -37.75 -31.40 -41.11
N PRO A 387 -38.91 -31.89 -40.65
CA PRO A 387 -39.30 -32.02 -39.24
C PRO A 387 -38.65 -33.23 -38.54
N PHE A 388 -38.39 -33.11 -37.23
CA PHE A 388 -37.72 -34.17 -36.47
C PHE A 388 -38.72 -35.13 -35.81
N SER A 389 -38.46 -36.42 -35.98
CA SER A 389 -39.16 -37.49 -35.26
C SER A 389 -38.78 -37.50 -33.78
N GLU A 390 -39.65 -38.06 -32.93
CA GLU A 390 -39.40 -38.15 -31.49
C GLU A 390 -38.11 -38.94 -31.16
N ARG A 391 -37.76 -39.92 -32.00
CA ARG A 391 -36.49 -40.66 -31.89
C ARG A 391 -35.28 -39.76 -32.16
N GLN A 392 -35.35 -38.91 -33.18
CA GLN A 392 -34.28 -37.95 -33.49
C GLN A 392 -34.12 -36.92 -32.36
N ILE A 393 -35.21 -36.43 -31.77
CA ILE A 393 -35.16 -35.48 -30.64
C ILE A 393 -34.53 -36.12 -29.40
N LYS A 394 -34.90 -37.36 -29.07
CA LYS A 394 -34.28 -38.11 -27.97
C LYS A 394 -32.78 -38.31 -28.22
N ASN A 395 -32.41 -38.63 -29.46
CA ASN A 395 -31.01 -38.75 -29.85
C ASN A 395 -30.25 -37.41 -29.74
N PHE A 396 -30.87 -36.30 -30.18
CA PHE A 396 -30.30 -34.96 -30.04
C PHE A 396 -30.01 -34.61 -28.58
N HIS A 397 -30.99 -34.78 -27.69
CA HIS A 397 -30.79 -34.56 -26.25
C HIS A 397 -29.68 -35.42 -25.68
N LYS A 398 -29.57 -36.68 -26.12
CA LYS A 398 -28.49 -37.56 -25.69
C LYS A 398 -27.13 -37.04 -26.12
N LEU A 399 -26.97 -36.66 -27.39
CA LEU A 399 -25.72 -36.13 -27.93
C LEU A 399 -25.30 -34.81 -27.29
N VAL A 400 -26.26 -33.90 -27.06
CA VAL A 400 -26.00 -32.63 -26.35
C VAL A 400 -25.54 -32.90 -24.91
N LYS A 401 -26.21 -33.83 -24.22
CA LYS A 401 -25.85 -34.21 -22.84
C LYS A 401 -24.46 -34.86 -22.78
N GLU A 402 -24.16 -35.81 -23.67
CA GLU A 402 -22.84 -36.44 -23.78
C GLU A 402 -21.73 -35.43 -24.13
N ARG A 403 -22.03 -34.38 -24.90
CA ARG A 403 -21.08 -33.30 -25.20
C ARG A 403 -20.84 -32.41 -23.98
N GLN A 404 -21.93 -32.03 -23.30
CA GLN A 404 -21.87 -31.23 -22.07
C GLN A 404 -21.08 -31.96 -20.97
N GLU A 405 -21.31 -33.25 -20.77
CA GLU A 405 -20.60 -34.07 -19.79
C GLU A 405 -19.10 -34.12 -20.09
N ARG A 406 -18.70 -34.33 -21.36
CA ARG A 406 -17.30 -34.29 -21.78
C ARG A 406 -16.63 -32.93 -21.55
N GLU A 407 -17.30 -31.84 -21.92
CA GLU A 407 -16.77 -30.48 -21.68
C GLU A 407 -16.66 -30.18 -20.17
N THR A 408 -17.61 -30.67 -19.37
CA THR A 408 -17.56 -30.54 -17.91
C THR A 408 -16.41 -31.35 -17.30
N GLU A 409 -16.18 -32.59 -17.75
CA GLU A 409 -15.06 -33.42 -17.31
C GLU A 409 -13.71 -32.81 -17.66
N THR A 410 -13.54 -32.32 -18.90
CA THR A 410 -12.30 -31.65 -19.32
C THR A 410 -12.04 -30.36 -18.53
N ALA A 411 -13.08 -29.57 -18.26
CA ALA A 411 -12.97 -28.39 -17.40
C ALA A 411 -12.57 -28.76 -15.96
N ASN A 412 -13.16 -29.81 -15.38
CA ASN A 412 -12.82 -30.30 -14.05
C ASN A 412 -11.38 -30.84 -13.97
N GLN A 413 -10.92 -31.58 -14.99
CA GLN A 413 -9.53 -32.05 -15.08
C GLN A 413 -8.56 -30.87 -15.12
N LEU A 414 -8.83 -29.86 -15.97
CA LEU A 414 -8.03 -28.64 -16.03
C LEU A 414 -8.01 -27.89 -14.69
N MET A 415 -9.16 -27.74 -14.02
CA MET A 415 -9.23 -27.12 -12.69
C MET A 415 -8.38 -27.87 -11.67
N ASN A 416 -8.44 -29.21 -11.64
CA ASN A 416 -7.65 -30.03 -10.73
C ASN A 416 -6.15 -29.90 -11.03
N ASP A 417 -5.74 -29.97 -12.30
CA ASP A 417 -4.35 -29.77 -12.71
C ASP A 417 -3.81 -28.39 -12.30
N PHE A 418 -4.63 -27.34 -12.42
CA PHE A 418 -4.25 -26.00 -11.99
C PHE A 418 -4.17 -25.89 -10.47
N ALA A 419 -5.12 -26.48 -9.73
CA ALA A 419 -5.09 -26.53 -8.28
C ALA A 419 -3.85 -27.27 -7.76
N GLU A 420 -3.49 -28.40 -8.36
CA GLU A 420 -2.26 -29.14 -8.02
C GLU A 420 -1.01 -28.29 -8.28
N LYS A 421 -0.91 -27.65 -9.44
CA LYS A 421 0.22 -26.74 -9.76
C LYS A 421 0.29 -25.55 -8.80
N GLU A 422 -0.85 -24.99 -8.41
CA GLU A 422 -0.93 -23.89 -7.44
C GLU A 422 -0.45 -24.35 -6.07
N THR A 423 -0.91 -25.49 -5.56
CA THR A 423 -0.45 -26.03 -4.27
C THR A 423 1.05 -26.33 -4.28
N LEU A 424 1.61 -26.85 -5.39
CA LEU A 424 3.05 -27.08 -5.52
C LEU A 424 3.83 -25.76 -5.49
N LYS A 425 3.35 -24.73 -6.19
CA LYS A 425 3.98 -23.41 -6.18
C LYS A 425 3.89 -22.75 -4.80
N GLN A 426 2.77 -22.90 -4.10
CA GLN A 426 2.59 -22.40 -2.75
C GLN A 426 3.58 -23.07 -1.77
N LYS A 427 3.76 -24.40 -1.85
CA LYS A 427 4.79 -25.11 -1.07
C LYS A 427 6.20 -24.58 -1.33
N GLN A 428 6.56 -24.33 -2.60
CA GLN A 428 7.86 -23.74 -2.94
C GLN A 428 8.05 -22.33 -2.34
N ILE A 429 6.98 -21.52 -2.32
CA ILE A 429 7.00 -20.19 -1.71
C ILE A 429 7.20 -20.29 -0.20
N ASP A 430 6.50 -21.21 0.46
CA ASP A 430 6.60 -21.39 1.91
C ASP A 430 7.99 -21.91 2.31
N GLU A 431 8.60 -22.83 1.57
CA GLU A 431 9.99 -23.26 1.79
C GLU A 431 10.99 -22.10 1.68
N ILE A 432 10.82 -21.22 0.69
CA ILE A 432 11.69 -20.04 0.53
C ILE A 432 11.45 -19.06 1.68
N ARG A 433 10.19 -18.89 2.10
CA ARG A 433 9.82 -18.03 3.22
C ARG A 433 10.44 -18.53 4.53
N ASP A 434 10.40 -19.83 4.80
CA ASP A 434 11.01 -20.45 5.97
C ASP A 434 12.53 -20.32 5.97
N LYS A 435 13.18 -20.50 4.82
CA LYS A 435 14.62 -20.23 4.68
C LYS A 435 14.94 -18.76 4.96
N LYS A 436 14.13 -17.83 4.46
CA LYS A 436 14.31 -16.39 4.69
C LYS A 436 14.14 -16.02 6.15
N THR A 437 13.11 -16.53 6.83
CA THR A 437 12.88 -16.26 8.26
C THR A 437 13.96 -16.89 9.13
N GLY A 438 14.40 -18.11 8.80
CA GLY A 438 15.53 -18.77 9.47
C GLY A 438 16.83 -17.96 9.35
N LEU A 439 17.17 -17.50 8.14
CA LEU A 439 18.32 -16.62 7.92
C LEU A 439 18.17 -15.27 8.65
N GLY A 440 16.97 -14.70 8.67
CA GLY A 440 16.67 -13.47 9.41
C GLY A 440 16.95 -13.62 10.91
N ARG A 441 16.47 -14.70 11.54
CA ARG A 441 16.74 -15.01 12.96
C ARG A 441 18.23 -15.21 13.23
N ILE A 442 18.95 -15.87 12.32
CA ILE A 442 20.40 -16.04 12.46
C ILE A 442 21.10 -14.67 12.42
N ILE A 443 20.70 -13.77 11.52
CA ILE A 443 21.25 -12.42 11.42
C ILE A 443 20.99 -11.65 12.72
N GLU A 444 19.77 -11.71 13.27
CA GLU A 444 19.40 -11.07 14.54
C GLU A 444 20.25 -11.61 15.70
N LEU A 445 20.30 -12.93 15.89
CA LEU A 445 21.14 -13.57 16.91
C LEU A 445 22.62 -13.16 16.78
N LYS A 446 23.16 -13.15 15.56
CA LYS A 446 24.55 -12.73 15.33
C LYS A 446 24.75 -11.25 15.64
N SER A 447 23.76 -10.39 15.34
CA SER A 447 23.82 -8.97 15.65
C SER A 447 23.78 -8.71 17.17
N GLU A 448 22.95 -9.45 17.92
CA GLU A 448 22.90 -9.37 19.38
C GLU A 448 24.20 -9.83 20.03
N ILE A 449 24.74 -10.98 19.58
CA ILE A 449 26.04 -11.47 20.05
C ILE A 449 27.13 -10.44 19.77
N LEU A 450 27.12 -9.82 18.58
CA LEU A 450 28.10 -8.82 18.19
C LEU A 450 27.97 -7.55 19.06
N SER A 451 26.76 -7.12 19.39
CA SER A 451 26.50 -6.03 20.33
C SER A 451 27.00 -6.33 21.75
N LYS A 452 26.72 -7.53 22.27
CA LYS A 452 27.24 -7.98 23.59
C LYS A 452 28.76 -7.98 23.61
N LYS A 453 29.40 -8.54 22.57
CA LYS A 453 30.86 -8.57 22.45
C LYS A 453 31.46 -7.17 22.32
N GLN A 454 30.79 -6.24 21.63
CA GLN A 454 31.21 -4.84 21.58
C GLN A 454 31.15 -4.16 22.95
N ASN A 455 30.13 -4.46 23.76
CA ASN A 455 30.01 -3.91 25.11
C ASN A 455 31.06 -4.51 26.05
N GLU A 456 31.29 -5.82 26.01
CA GLU A 456 32.40 -6.47 26.73
C GLU A 456 33.75 -5.84 26.36
N LEU A 457 33.98 -5.61 25.06
CA LEU A 457 35.22 -5.01 24.57
C LEU A 457 35.39 -3.56 25.03
N LYS A 458 34.29 -2.79 25.12
CA LYS A 458 34.32 -1.46 25.73
C LYS A 458 34.70 -1.51 27.21
N ASN A 459 34.15 -2.45 27.97
CA ASN A 459 34.48 -2.61 29.39
C ASN A 459 35.95 -2.98 29.57
N VAL A 460 36.46 -3.95 28.80
CA VAL A 460 37.87 -4.33 28.85
C VAL A 460 38.78 -3.18 28.43
N LYS A 461 38.40 -2.37 27.43
CA LYS A 461 39.15 -1.16 27.06
C LYS A 461 39.17 -0.12 28.18
N TYR A 462 38.06 0.03 28.90
CA TYR A 462 37.99 0.92 30.05
C TYR A 462 38.88 0.44 31.20
N GLU A 463 38.89 -0.86 31.50
CA GLU A 463 39.79 -1.47 32.48
C GLU A 463 41.27 -1.31 32.09
N LEU A 464 41.60 -1.50 30.80
CA LEU A 464 42.95 -1.28 30.27
C LEU A 464 43.39 0.19 30.39
N GLN A 465 42.51 1.15 30.10
CA GLN A 465 42.83 2.57 30.30
C GLN A 465 43.09 2.91 31.76
N GLN A 466 42.39 2.28 32.71
CA GLN A 466 42.71 2.45 34.13
C GLN A 466 44.08 1.85 34.50
N LEU A 467 44.45 0.72 33.89
CA LEU A 467 45.77 0.12 34.05
C LEU A 467 46.90 0.96 33.43
N GLU A 468 46.67 1.56 32.26
CA GLU A 468 47.62 2.51 31.64
C GLU A 468 47.82 3.75 32.51
N GLY A 469 46.74 4.34 33.04
CA GLY A 469 46.83 5.46 33.97
C GLY A 469 47.58 5.14 35.27
N SER A 470 47.57 3.88 35.70
CA SER A 470 48.40 3.42 36.82
C SER A 470 49.85 3.15 36.42
N SER A 471 50.13 2.79 35.16
CA SER A 471 51.49 2.72 34.62
C SER A 471 52.14 4.11 34.50
N ASP A 472 51.39 5.12 34.07
CA ASP A 472 51.88 6.51 34.03
C ASP A 472 52.20 7.01 35.44
N ARG A 473 51.36 6.63 36.43
CA ARG A 473 51.62 6.93 37.84
C ARG A 473 52.89 6.25 38.37
N ILE A 474 53.18 5.04 37.91
CA ILE A 474 54.43 4.33 38.24
C ILE A 474 55.62 5.04 37.60
N LEU A 475 55.53 5.49 36.36
CA LEU A 475 56.60 6.25 35.69
C LEU A 475 56.87 7.61 36.35
N GLU A 476 55.82 8.31 36.82
CA GLU A 476 55.95 9.52 37.63
C GLU A 476 56.69 9.24 38.94
N LEU A 477 56.29 8.18 39.65
CA LEU A 477 56.94 7.77 40.90
C LEU A 477 58.40 7.37 40.68
N ASP A 478 58.73 6.72 39.57
CA ASP A 478 60.10 6.32 39.22
C ASP A 478 60.97 7.55 38.90
N GLN A 479 60.40 8.57 38.23
CA GLN A 479 61.09 9.85 38.01
C GLN A 479 61.28 10.65 39.30
N GLU A 480 60.31 10.63 40.21
CA GLU A 480 60.44 11.21 41.54
C GLU A 480 61.51 10.48 42.36
N LEU A 481 61.57 9.14 42.27
CA LEU A 481 62.60 8.33 42.90
C LEU A 481 63.99 8.70 42.38
N ILE A 482 64.18 8.78 41.05
CA ILE A 482 65.44 9.19 40.43
C ILE A 482 65.84 10.62 40.84
N LYS A 483 64.87 11.54 40.99
CA LYS A 483 65.15 12.89 41.50
C LYS A 483 65.60 12.83 42.95
N ALA A 484 64.89 12.09 43.81
CA ALA A 484 65.25 11.92 45.21
C ALA A 484 66.63 11.26 45.37
N GLU A 485 66.97 10.27 44.56
CA GLU A 485 68.30 9.64 44.53
C GLU A 485 69.40 10.62 44.07
N ARG A 486 69.11 11.47 43.09
CA ARG A 486 70.07 12.52 42.67
C ARG A 486 70.23 13.60 43.72
N GLU A 487 69.17 13.98 44.41
CA GLU A 487 69.21 14.92 45.54
C GLU A 487 69.97 14.31 46.72
N LEU A 488 69.76 13.03 47.02
CA LEU A 488 70.52 12.28 48.01
C LEU A 488 72.00 12.19 47.61
N SER A 489 72.33 11.84 46.37
CA SER A 489 73.71 11.78 45.89
C SER A 489 74.41 13.15 45.87
N LYS A 490 73.66 14.23 45.55
CA LYS A 490 74.16 15.60 45.71
C LYS A 490 74.36 15.96 47.18
N ALA A 491 73.45 15.56 48.06
CA ALA A 491 73.59 15.75 49.50
C ALA A 491 74.78 14.95 50.05
N GLU A 492 75.04 13.73 49.57
CA GLU A 492 76.21 12.93 49.95
C GLU A 492 77.53 13.50 49.42
N LYS A 493 77.55 14.06 48.20
CA LYS A 493 78.75 14.71 47.64
C LYS A 493 79.04 16.09 48.22
N ASN A 494 78.00 16.83 48.61
CA ASN A 494 78.13 18.14 49.26
C ASN A 494 78.27 18.01 50.79
N SER A 495 77.82 16.89 51.36
CA SER A 495 78.11 16.53 52.74
C SER A 495 79.53 16.01 52.80
N ASN A 496 80.42 16.86 53.28
CA ASN A 496 81.79 16.52 53.51
C ASN A 496 81.82 15.69 54.82
N VAL A 497 81.31 14.45 54.74
CA VAL A 497 81.05 13.53 55.87
C VAL A 497 82.32 13.30 56.70
N GLU A 498 83.50 13.38 56.09
CA GLU A 498 84.78 13.31 56.81
C GLU A 498 85.08 14.55 57.63
N THR A 499 84.77 15.76 57.13
CA THR A 499 84.88 16.98 57.94
C THR A 499 83.84 17.03 59.04
N LEU A 500 82.59 16.61 58.78
CA LEU A 500 81.55 16.52 59.82
C LEU A 500 81.86 15.42 60.85
N LYS A 501 82.48 14.31 60.46
CA LYS A 501 82.99 13.30 61.42
C LYS A 501 84.14 13.84 62.27
N MET A 502 85.08 14.59 61.69
CA MET A 502 86.13 15.28 62.46
C MET A 502 85.55 16.32 63.41
N GLU A 503 84.52 17.06 62.99
CA GLU A 503 83.83 18.06 63.81
C GLU A 503 83.04 17.39 64.95
N VAL A 504 82.36 16.26 64.70
CA VAL A 504 81.69 15.45 65.73
C VAL A 504 82.70 14.84 66.71
N ILE A 505 83.86 14.36 66.25
CA ILE A 505 84.92 13.86 67.14
C ILE A 505 85.49 15.00 68.00
N ASN A 506 85.72 16.18 67.43
CA ASN A 506 86.17 17.36 68.18
C ASN A 506 85.13 17.79 69.22
N LEU A 507 83.85 17.88 68.85
CA LEU A 507 82.76 18.21 69.77
C LEU A 507 82.53 17.12 70.83
N GLN A 508 82.78 15.84 70.53
CA GLN A 508 82.74 14.76 71.52
C GLN A 508 83.91 14.83 72.51
N ASN A 509 85.10 15.20 72.05
CA ASN A 509 86.24 15.45 72.93
C ASN A 509 86.01 16.68 73.81
N GLU A 510 85.45 17.75 73.24
CA GLU A 510 85.09 18.97 73.97
C GLU A 510 83.97 18.70 74.99
N LYS A 511 82.97 17.88 74.64
CA LYS A 511 81.97 17.38 75.58
C LYS A 511 82.59 16.54 76.70
N ALA A 512 83.53 15.65 76.40
CA ALA A 512 84.19 14.81 77.40
C ALA A 512 85.03 15.65 78.38
N ASP A 513 85.67 16.72 77.90
CA ASP A 513 86.39 17.66 78.78
C ASP A 513 85.44 18.54 79.59
N LEU A 514 84.32 18.99 79.00
CA LEU A 514 83.25 19.68 79.73
C LEU A 514 82.64 18.76 80.81
N ASP A 515 82.33 17.50 80.51
CA ASP A 515 81.83 16.52 81.49
C ASP A 515 82.85 16.25 82.60
N ARG A 516 84.16 16.27 82.30
CA ARG A 516 85.22 16.20 83.32
C ARG A 516 85.25 17.44 84.20
N THR A 517 85.06 18.63 83.63
CA THR A 517 84.95 19.87 84.42
C THR A 517 83.68 19.91 85.26
N LEU A 518 82.56 19.40 84.73
CA LEU A 518 81.28 19.30 85.43
C LEU A 518 81.38 18.31 86.59
N ARG A 519 82.04 17.16 86.41
CA ARG A 519 82.31 16.22 87.52
C ARG A 519 83.23 16.79 88.60
N LYS A 520 84.21 17.62 88.23
CA LYS A 520 85.05 18.33 89.22
C LYS A 520 84.23 19.35 90.00
N LEU A 521 83.39 20.13 89.31
CA LEU A 521 82.47 21.09 89.94
C LEU A 521 81.41 20.39 90.81
N ASP A 522 80.92 19.21 90.41
CA ASP A 522 80.01 18.39 91.21
C ASP A 522 80.72 17.82 92.46
N GLN A 523 81.98 17.39 92.35
CA GLN A 523 82.79 17.00 93.51
C GLN A 523 83.06 18.18 94.45
N GLU A 524 83.32 19.38 93.90
CA GLU A 524 83.45 20.60 94.70
C GLU A 524 82.12 20.99 95.36
N MET A 525 80.99 20.83 94.67
CA MET A 525 79.64 21.04 95.22
C MET A 525 79.28 20.00 96.28
N GLU A 526 79.64 18.72 96.11
CA GLU A 526 79.46 17.70 97.14
C GLU A 526 80.30 18.00 98.38
N GLN A 527 81.54 18.46 98.22
CA GLN A 527 82.38 18.91 99.34
C GLN A 527 81.79 20.16 100.02
N LEU A 528 81.29 21.13 99.25
CA LEU A 528 80.62 22.32 99.79
C LEU A 528 79.31 21.98 100.50
N ASN A 529 78.50 21.06 99.96
CA ASN A 529 77.29 20.56 100.60
C ASN A 529 77.64 19.75 101.84
N HIS A 530 78.71 18.96 101.85
CA HIS A 530 79.19 18.27 103.05
C HIS A 530 79.58 19.28 104.12
N HIS A 531 80.40 20.29 103.80
CA HIS A 531 80.73 21.39 104.72
C HIS A 531 79.50 22.17 105.21
N THR A 532 78.52 22.40 104.35
CA THR A 532 77.27 23.07 104.71
C THR A 532 76.46 22.19 105.65
N THR A 533 76.35 20.88 105.40
CA THR A 533 75.63 19.93 106.25
C THR A 533 76.33 19.76 107.61
N THR A 534 77.67 19.68 107.64
CA THR A 534 78.45 19.68 108.89
C THR A 534 78.26 20.98 109.67
N ARG A 535 78.14 22.12 108.97
CA ARG A 535 77.83 23.42 109.60
C ARG A 535 76.40 23.50 110.13
N THR A 536 75.41 22.95 109.42
CA THR A 536 74.02 22.87 109.90
C THR A 536 73.88 21.88 111.06
N GLN A 537 74.63 20.78 111.07
CA GLN A 537 74.71 19.84 112.21
C GLN A 537 75.42 20.48 113.41
N MET A 538 76.48 21.27 113.20
CA MET A 538 77.11 22.06 114.26
C MET A 538 76.16 23.12 114.83
N GLU A 539 75.37 23.80 113.98
CA GLU A 539 74.35 24.77 114.42
C GLU A 539 73.20 24.10 115.20
N MET A 540 72.75 22.90 114.79
CA MET A 540 71.77 22.10 115.55
C MET A 540 72.33 21.61 116.89
N LEU A 541 73.57 21.12 116.94
CA LEU A 541 74.21 20.68 118.18
C LEU A 541 74.53 21.85 119.15
N THR A 542 74.67 23.08 118.65
CA THR A 542 74.71 24.27 119.51
C THR A 542 73.34 24.72 120.00
N LYS A 543 72.25 24.41 119.27
CA LYS A 543 70.87 24.65 119.73
C LYS A 543 70.42 23.64 120.79
N ASP A 544 70.82 22.37 120.67
CA ASP A 544 70.51 21.32 121.66
C ASP A 544 71.30 21.48 122.98
N LYS A 545 72.36 22.30 123.01
CA LYS A 545 73.13 22.60 124.23
C LYS A 545 72.59 23.77 125.06
N GLN A 546 71.54 24.48 124.62
CA GLN A 546 71.00 25.66 125.31
C GLN A 546 69.50 25.61 125.62
N GLY A 547 68.84 24.47 125.44
CA GLY A 547 67.38 24.38 125.51
C GLY A 547 66.81 23.19 126.27
N THR A 548 67.27 22.88 127.49
CA THR A 548 66.42 22.30 128.56
C THR A 548 67.19 22.18 129.88
N SER A 549 67.31 23.30 130.57
CA SER A 549 67.14 23.38 132.01
C SER A 549 65.64 23.37 132.34
N PHE A 550 65.27 22.72 133.46
CA PHE A 550 64.02 22.78 134.26
C PHE A 550 63.26 21.46 134.41
N SER A 551 63.77 20.61 135.31
CA SER A 551 63.13 20.24 136.59
C SER A 551 64.05 19.34 137.40
#